data_AF-A0A0T0M561-F1
#
_entry.id   AF-A0A0T0M561-F1
#
_cell.length_a   1.000
_cell.length_b   1.000
_cell.length_c   1.000
_cell.angle_alpha   90.00
_cell.angle_beta   90.00
_cell.angle_gamma   90.00
#
_symmetry.space_group_name_H-M   'P 1'
#
loop_
_entity.id
_entity.type
_entity.pdbx_description
1 polymer ?
#
loop_
_entity_poly.entity_id
_entity_poly.type
_entity_poly.pdbx_seq_one_letter_code
_entity_poly.pdbx_strand_id
1 'polypeptide(L)'
;MQAHITLSKQEKRYQFLYLILMLLLALILLGIIFLNNFRSPFSETDMLKVQTLEQKNKFDIQQKITQPIVDSTFAKIASLSEENPDPVKESQIDYDISTIKNSFENASINDDRKVGYPVIAEFYKMFLEDKKWLAKKKENVIKYEKEYEECTIGFQKNKDQLIDRRNSYNNRK
;
A
#
# COMPACT_ATOMS: atom_id res chain seq x y z
N MET A 1 -63.58 59.46 -4.05
CA MET A 1 -63.45 60.54 -5.05
C MET A 1 -62.11 60.38 -5.74
N GLN A 2 -62.13 59.96 -7.01
CA GLN A 2 -60.91 59.79 -7.80
C GLN A 2 -60.37 61.17 -8.19
N ALA A 3 -59.33 61.61 -7.50
CA ALA A 3 -58.62 62.83 -7.86
C ALA A 3 -57.87 62.57 -9.17
N HIS A 4 -58.48 62.93 -10.29
CA HIS A 4 -57.78 63.06 -11.57
C HIS A 4 -56.81 64.22 -11.45
N ILE A 5 -55.60 63.94 -10.97
CA ILE A 5 -54.50 64.89 -10.99
C ILE A 5 -54.05 65.00 -12.46
N THR A 6 -54.52 66.03 -13.16
CA THR A 6 -54.02 66.40 -14.48
C THR A 6 -52.65 67.06 -14.31
N LEU A 7 -51.65 66.25 -13.98
CA LEU A 7 -50.26 66.68 -13.84
C LEU A 7 -49.69 67.05 -15.22
N SER A 8 -49.02 68.21 -15.32
CA SER A 8 -48.44 68.69 -16.57
C SER A 8 -47.39 67.72 -17.11
N LYS A 9 -47.20 67.65 -18.44
CA LYS A 9 -46.24 66.72 -19.09
C LYS A 9 -44.81 66.84 -18.51
N GLN A 10 -44.44 68.01 -17.99
CA GLN A 10 -43.14 68.23 -17.35
C GLN A 10 -43.06 67.61 -15.96
N GLU A 11 -44.08 67.80 -15.11
CA GLU A 11 -44.13 67.24 -13.75
C GLU A 11 -44.15 65.71 -13.75
N LYS A 12 -44.84 65.10 -14.72
CA LYS A 12 -44.79 63.62 -14.91
C LYS A 12 -43.39 63.12 -15.24
N ARG A 13 -42.59 63.89 -15.98
CA ARG A 13 -41.19 63.52 -16.30
C ARG A 13 -40.30 63.59 -15.07
N TYR A 14 -40.47 64.61 -14.22
CA TYR A 14 -39.72 64.71 -12.96
C TYR A 14 -40.11 63.60 -11.98
N GLN A 15 -41.40 63.29 -11.86
CA GLN A 15 -41.87 62.17 -11.03
C GLN A 15 -41.35 60.81 -11.54
N PHE A 16 -41.32 60.62 -12.86
CA PHE A 16 -40.78 59.41 -13.48
C PHE A 16 -39.26 59.27 -13.26
N LEU A 17 -38.50 60.35 -13.42
CA LEU A 17 -37.06 60.38 -13.13
C LEU A 17 -36.77 60.10 -11.66
N TYR A 18 -37.55 60.67 -10.75
CA TYR A 18 -37.41 60.41 -9.31
C TYR A 18 -37.64 58.93 -8.97
N LEU A 19 -38.67 58.31 -9.56
CA LEU A 19 -38.95 56.88 -9.37
C LEU A 19 -37.84 55.98 -9.92
N ILE A 20 -37.26 56.32 -11.08
CA ILE A 20 -36.10 55.59 -11.65
C ILE A 20 -34.88 55.70 -10.73
N LEU A 21 -34.61 56.89 -10.20
CA LEU A 21 -33.45 57.13 -9.34
C LEU A 21 -33.60 56.37 -8.02
N MET A 22 -34.80 56.37 -7.42
CA MET A 22 -35.11 55.56 -6.23
C MET A 22 -35.00 54.05 -6.50
N LEU A 23 -35.44 53.57 -7.67
CA LEU A 23 -35.30 52.16 -8.06
C LEU A 23 -33.82 51.77 -8.18
N LEU A 24 -33.01 52.57 -8.86
CA LEU A 24 -31.58 52.30 -9.01
C LEU A 24 -30.87 52.28 -7.67
N LEU A 25 -31.21 53.21 -6.78
CA LEU A 25 -30.63 53.29 -5.44
C LEU A 25 -31.01 52.07 -4.59
N ALA A 26 -32.26 51.61 -4.68
CA ALA A 26 -32.71 50.38 -4.02
C ALA A 26 -32.00 49.13 -4.56
N LEU A 27 -31.81 49.02 -5.88
CA LEU A 27 -31.07 47.92 -6.51
C LEU A 27 -29.60 47.90 -6.11
N ILE A 28 -28.95 49.07 -6.02
CA ILE A 28 -27.56 49.19 -5.56
C ILE A 28 -27.44 48.74 -4.10
N LEU A 29 -28.34 49.19 -3.21
CA LEU A 29 -28.34 48.78 -1.81
C LEU A 29 -28.58 47.27 -1.65
N LEU A 30 -29.53 46.71 -2.39
CA LEU A 30 -29.76 45.25 -2.43
C LEU A 30 -28.52 44.52 -2.93
N GLY A 31 -27.88 45.00 -4.00
CA GLY A 31 -26.64 44.44 -4.52
C GLY A 31 -25.52 44.42 -3.48
N ILE A 32 -25.31 45.52 -2.76
CA ILE A 32 -24.31 45.61 -1.69
C ILE A 32 -24.63 44.63 -0.56
N ILE A 33 -25.87 44.54 -0.11
CA ILE A 33 -26.29 43.62 0.97
C ILE A 33 -26.08 42.16 0.56
N PHE A 34 -26.47 41.79 -0.67
CA PHE A 34 -26.29 40.43 -1.18
C PHE A 34 -24.82 40.06 -1.37
N LEU A 35 -23.99 40.96 -1.90
CA LEU A 35 -22.56 40.70 -2.10
C LEU A 35 -21.80 40.64 -0.78
N ASN A 36 -22.12 41.50 0.19
CA ASN A 36 -21.40 41.55 1.46
C ASN A 36 -21.67 40.32 2.35
N ASN A 37 -22.81 39.64 2.14
CA ASN A 37 -23.16 38.41 2.85
C ASN A 37 -22.90 37.12 2.04
N PHE A 38 -22.36 37.24 0.82
CA PHE A 38 -22.02 36.09 -0.01
C PHE A 38 -20.68 35.51 0.45
N ARG A 39 -20.71 34.61 1.45
CA ARG A 39 -19.55 33.77 1.76
C ARG A 39 -19.30 32.86 0.56
N SER A 40 -18.18 33.07 -0.14
CA SER A 40 -17.77 32.25 -1.28
C SER A 40 -17.81 30.77 -0.88
N PRO A 41 -18.57 29.92 -1.59
CA PRO A 41 -18.60 28.48 -1.32
C PRO A 41 -17.25 27.80 -1.62
N PHE A 42 -16.29 28.54 -2.19
CA PHE A 42 -14.99 28.06 -2.64
C PHE A 42 -13.79 28.42 -1.73
N SER A 43 -13.98 29.13 -0.60
CA SER A 43 -12.81 29.77 0.04
C SER A 43 -11.92 28.84 0.88
N GLU A 44 -12.48 27.86 1.58
CA GLU A 44 -11.70 27.05 2.54
C GLU A 44 -11.86 25.54 2.34
N THR A 45 -13.10 25.05 2.18
CA THR A 45 -13.36 23.62 1.99
C THR A 45 -12.79 23.09 0.67
N ASP A 46 -12.73 23.93 -0.35
CA ASP A 46 -12.21 23.52 -1.66
C ASP A 46 -10.69 23.55 -1.72
N MET A 47 -10.03 24.45 -0.96
CA MET A 47 -8.57 24.40 -0.80
C MET A 47 -8.13 23.10 -0.13
N LEU A 48 -8.84 22.65 0.91
CA LEU A 48 -8.57 21.37 1.57
C LEU A 48 -8.81 20.17 0.62
N LYS A 49 -9.89 20.20 -0.17
CA LYS A 49 -10.15 19.17 -1.19
C LYS A 49 -9.03 19.15 -2.24
N VAL A 50 -8.56 20.29 -2.72
CA VAL A 50 -7.45 20.36 -3.68
C VAL A 50 -6.17 19.79 -3.08
N GLN A 51 -5.82 20.15 -1.84
CA GLN A 51 -4.63 19.62 -1.16
C GLN A 51 -4.73 18.09 -0.97
N THR A 52 -5.89 17.58 -0.54
CA THR A 52 -6.09 16.12 -0.40
C THR A 52 -6.02 15.38 -1.74
N LEU A 53 -6.54 15.97 -2.82
CA LEU A 53 -6.40 15.40 -4.16
C LEU A 53 -4.94 15.39 -4.62
N GLU A 54 -4.18 16.44 -4.33
CA GLU A 54 -2.74 16.48 -4.63
C GLU A 54 -1.98 15.40 -3.88
N GLN A 55 -2.28 15.19 -2.59
CA GLN A 55 -1.69 14.11 -1.78
C GLN A 55 -2.03 12.71 -2.33
N LYS A 56 -3.29 12.48 -2.73
CA LYS A 56 -3.71 11.23 -3.37
C LYS A 56 -2.97 10.99 -4.68
N ASN A 57 -2.80 12.02 -5.51
CA ASN A 57 -2.08 11.90 -6.77
C ASN A 57 -0.60 11.55 -6.53
N LYS A 58 0.07 12.23 -5.59
CA LYS A 58 1.45 11.90 -5.20
C LYS A 58 1.58 10.45 -4.71
N PHE A 59 0.62 9.99 -3.91
CA PHE A 59 0.55 8.60 -3.49
C PHE A 59 0.38 7.64 -4.67
N ASP A 60 -0.56 7.90 -5.57
CA ASP A 60 -0.84 7.03 -6.72
C ASP A 60 0.36 6.94 -7.68
N ILE A 61 1.10 8.05 -7.87
CA ILE A 61 2.34 8.05 -8.65
C ILE A 61 3.38 7.14 -8.01
N GLN A 62 3.60 7.29 -6.70
CA GLN A 62 4.58 6.47 -5.98
C GLN A 62 4.16 5.00 -5.96
N GLN A 63 2.87 4.73 -5.71
CA GLN A 63 2.31 3.38 -5.75
C GLN A 63 2.53 2.71 -7.12
N LYS A 64 2.35 3.42 -8.23
CA LYS A 64 2.61 2.85 -9.57
C LYS A 64 4.06 2.39 -9.77
N ILE A 65 5.02 3.03 -9.08
CA ILE A 65 6.43 2.67 -9.12
C ILE A 65 6.70 1.49 -8.17
N THR A 66 6.10 1.51 -6.98
CA THR A 66 6.37 0.51 -5.94
C THR A 66 5.60 -0.81 -6.15
N GLN A 67 4.39 -0.77 -6.69
CA GLN A 67 3.53 -1.95 -6.84
C GLN A 67 4.18 -3.08 -7.67
N PRO A 68 4.83 -2.81 -8.83
CA PRO A 68 5.52 -3.86 -9.58
C PRO A 68 6.65 -4.51 -8.78
N ILE A 69 7.34 -3.74 -7.93
CA ILE A 69 8.38 -4.26 -7.05
C ILE A 69 7.74 -5.21 -6.05
N VAL A 70 6.66 -4.80 -5.37
CA VAL A 70 5.90 -5.64 -4.44
C VAL A 70 5.48 -6.97 -5.07
N ASP A 71 4.87 -6.93 -6.26
CA ASP A 71 4.37 -8.12 -6.93
C ASP A 71 5.52 -9.03 -7.40
N SER A 72 6.58 -8.43 -7.95
CA SER A 72 7.75 -9.18 -8.43
C SER A 72 8.54 -9.80 -7.28
N THR A 73 8.69 -9.11 -6.15
CA THR A 73 9.37 -9.63 -4.95
C THR A 73 8.60 -10.83 -4.39
N PHE A 74 7.27 -10.76 -4.32
CA PHE A 74 6.45 -11.91 -3.94
C PHE A 74 6.69 -13.11 -4.86
N ALA A 75 6.66 -12.90 -6.18
CA ALA A 75 6.92 -13.96 -7.15
C ALA A 75 8.35 -14.54 -7.04
N LYS A 76 9.35 -13.70 -6.76
CA LYS A 76 10.74 -14.14 -6.52
C LYS A 76 10.85 -15.00 -5.26
N ILE A 77 10.23 -14.60 -4.16
CA ILE A 77 10.22 -15.40 -2.92
C ILE A 77 9.45 -16.71 -3.15
N ALA A 78 8.29 -16.66 -3.81
CA ALA A 78 7.48 -17.82 -4.10
C ALA A 78 8.19 -18.84 -5.03
N SER A 79 8.98 -18.37 -5.98
CA SER A 79 9.77 -19.22 -6.91
C SER A 79 11.15 -19.63 -6.39
N LEU A 80 11.57 -19.14 -5.22
CA LEU A 80 12.84 -19.55 -4.61
C LEU A 80 12.80 -21.07 -4.33
N SER A 81 13.72 -21.79 -4.98
CA SER A 81 13.85 -23.24 -4.85
C SER A 81 14.29 -23.61 -3.43
N GLU A 82 13.66 -24.65 -2.88
CA GLU A 82 13.98 -25.19 -1.55
C GLU A 82 15.34 -25.89 -1.50
N GLU A 83 15.88 -26.30 -2.64
CA GLU A 83 16.97 -27.30 -2.67
C GLU A 83 18.35 -26.70 -2.86
N ASN A 84 18.45 -25.46 -3.38
CA ASN A 84 19.70 -24.69 -3.50
C ASN A 84 19.38 -23.21 -3.76
N PRO A 85 19.14 -22.40 -2.71
CA PRO A 85 18.92 -20.98 -2.92
C PRO A 85 20.21 -20.30 -3.38
N ASP A 86 20.14 -19.67 -4.55
CA ASP A 86 21.23 -18.86 -5.10
C ASP A 86 21.44 -17.61 -4.23
N PRO A 87 22.61 -17.43 -3.58
CA PRO A 87 22.87 -16.28 -2.70
C PRO A 87 22.67 -14.93 -3.39
N VAL A 88 22.87 -14.86 -4.70
CA VAL A 88 22.65 -13.64 -5.49
C VAL A 88 21.16 -13.30 -5.53
N LYS A 89 20.30 -14.31 -5.72
CA LYS A 89 18.84 -14.13 -5.74
C LYS A 89 18.31 -13.72 -4.36
N GLU A 90 18.85 -14.29 -3.29
CA GLU A 90 18.49 -13.91 -1.93
C GLU A 90 18.85 -12.45 -1.64
N SER A 91 20.09 -12.05 -1.94
CA SER A 91 20.54 -10.66 -1.77
C SER A 91 19.67 -9.67 -2.56
N GLN A 92 19.28 -10.04 -3.78
CA GLN A 92 18.37 -9.22 -4.57
C GLN A 92 16.97 -9.11 -3.94
N ILE A 93 16.44 -10.20 -3.37
CA ILE A 93 15.16 -10.17 -2.67
C ILE A 93 15.26 -9.26 -1.44
N ASP A 94 16.33 -9.35 -0.65
CA ASP A 94 16.55 -8.50 0.54
C ASP A 94 16.64 -7.01 0.15
N TYR A 95 17.29 -6.70 -0.97
CA TYR A 95 17.32 -5.36 -1.54
C TYR A 95 15.92 -4.88 -1.96
N ASP A 96 15.15 -5.72 -2.63
CA ASP A 96 13.80 -5.38 -3.07
C ASP A 96 12.87 -5.15 -1.86
N ILE A 97 12.95 -5.99 -0.82
CA ILE A 97 12.22 -5.84 0.45
C ILE A 97 12.58 -4.49 1.10
N SER A 98 13.86 -4.14 1.14
CA SER A 98 14.32 -2.86 1.70
C SER A 98 13.80 -1.67 0.88
N THR A 99 13.74 -1.83 -0.44
CA THR A 99 13.18 -0.82 -1.36
C THR A 99 11.69 -0.63 -1.12
N ILE A 100 10.93 -1.71 -0.91
CA ILE A 100 9.49 -1.66 -0.56
C ILE A 100 9.30 -0.96 0.78
N LYS A 101 10.08 -1.31 1.81
CA LYS A 101 10.00 -0.70 3.14
C LYS A 101 10.20 0.81 3.09
N ASN A 102 11.19 1.26 2.34
CA ASN A 102 11.63 2.66 2.32
C ASN A 102 10.96 3.48 1.20
N SER A 103 10.03 2.87 0.45
CA SER A 103 9.41 3.47 -0.74
C SER A 103 8.69 4.80 -0.49
N PHE A 104 8.24 5.06 0.75
CA PHE A 104 7.56 6.31 1.13
C PHE A 104 8.31 7.12 2.20
N GLU A 105 9.51 6.73 2.62
CA GLU A 105 10.25 7.43 3.69
C GLU A 105 10.67 8.85 3.31
N ASN A 106 11.14 9.04 2.08
CA ASN A 106 11.60 10.33 1.56
C ASN A 106 10.51 11.12 0.83
N ALA A 107 9.31 10.54 0.69
CA ALA A 107 8.21 11.19 0.00
C ALA A 107 7.39 11.99 1.00
N SER A 108 7.23 13.31 0.76
CA SER A 108 6.36 14.19 1.55
C SER A 108 4.88 13.92 1.20
N ILE A 109 4.43 12.70 1.49
CA ILE A 109 3.09 12.18 1.22
C ILE A 109 2.41 11.92 2.57
N ASN A 110 1.32 12.62 2.83
CA ASN A 110 0.51 12.50 4.04
C ASN A 110 -0.75 11.66 3.77
N ASP A 111 -0.55 10.47 3.21
CA ASP A 111 -1.61 9.48 2.95
C ASP A 111 -1.38 8.26 3.85
N ASP A 112 -2.40 7.88 4.63
CA ASP A 112 -2.30 6.79 5.61
C ASP A 112 -2.00 5.42 4.96
N ARG A 113 -2.35 5.25 3.67
CA ARG A 113 -2.11 4.00 2.93
C ARG A 113 -0.62 3.67 2.82
N LYS A 114 0.27 4.66 2.95
CA LYS A 114 1.73 4.45 2.92
C LYS A 114 2.23 3.53 4.03
N VAL A 115 1.51 3.47 5.16
CA VAL A 115 1.89 2.66 6.34
C VAL A 115 1.84 1.15 6.02
N GLY A 116 1.11 0.73 4.99
CA GLY A 116 1.05 -0.66 4.58
C GLY A 116 2.37 -1.20 3.99
N TYR A 117 3.19 -0.35 3.36
CA TYR A 117 4.41 -0.81 2.67
C TYR A 117 5.49 -1.35 3.61
N PRO A 118 5.80 -0.69 4.75
CA PRO A 118 6.66 -1.28 5.77
C PRO A 118 6.15 -2.63 6.29
N VAL A 119 4.84 -2.79 6.47
CA VAL A 119 4.22 -4.03 6.94
C VAL A 119 4.35 -5.14 5.90
N ILE A 120 4.13 -4.83 4.61
CA ILE A 120 4.35 -5.76 3.50
C ILE A 120 5.81 -6.23 3.46
N ALA A 121 6.76 -5.30 3.63
CA ALA A 121 8.17 -5.64 3.66
C ALA A 121 8.55 -6.56 4.83
N GLU A 122 7.98 -6.32 6.02
CA GLU A 122 8.17 -7.19 7.19
C GLU A 122 7.58 -8.59 6.93
N PHE A 123 6.38 -8.66 6.35
CA PHE A 123 5.78 -9.94 5.94
C PHE A 123 6.67 -10.69 4.94
N TYR A 124 7.22 -10.01 3.93
CA TYR A 124 8.11 -10.65 2.95
C TYR A 124 9.41 -11.15 3.58
N LYS A 125 9.96 -10.41 4.54
CA LYS A 125 11.14 -10.87 5.29
C LYS A 125 10.85 -12.15 6.06
N MET A 126 9.74 -12.18 6.81
CA MET A 126 9.30 -13.37 7.53
C MET A 126 9.05 -14.55 6.57
N PHE A 127 8.37 -14.31 5.45
CA PHE A 127 8.07 -15.36 4.46
C PHE A 127 9.34 -15.95 3.82
N LEU A 128 10.35 -15.11 3.56
CA LEU A 128 11.65 -15.57 3.09
C LEU A 128 12.37 -16.41 4.14
N GLU A 129 12.39 -15.98 5.40
CA GLU A 129 13.01 -16.72 6.51
C GLU A 129 12.33 -18.09 6.74
N ASP A 130 11.01 -18.14 6.72
CA ASP A 130 10.25 -19.38 6.84
C ASP A 130 10.58 -20.37 5.73
N LYS A 131 10.71 -19.89 4.49
CA LYS A 131 11.13 -20.72 3.35
C LYS A 131 12.53 -21.29 3.55
N LYS A 132 13.50 -20.47 4.00
CA LYS A 132 14.87 -20.93 4.28
C LYS A 132 14.88 -22.00 5.37
N TRP A 133 14.06 -21.82 6.40
CA TRP A 133 13.96 -22.78 7.48
C TRP A 133 13.32 -24.11 7.04
N LEU A 134 12.27 -24.04 6.22
CA LEU A 134 11.61 -25.23 5.66
C LEU A 134 12.56 -26.03 4.76
N ALA A 135 13.30 -25.34 3.88
CA ALA A 135 14.33 -25.93 3.03
C ALA A 135 15.37 -26.71 3.86
N LYS A 136 15.95 -26.07 4.87
CA LYS A 136 16.93 -26.70 5.77
C LYS A 136 16.35 -27.90 6.52
N LYS A 137 15.08 -27.82 6.95
CA LYS A 137 14.41 -28.95 7.61
C LYS A 137 14.23 -30.12 6.66
N LYS A 138 13.82 -29.88 5.42
CA LYS A 138 13.65 -30.91 4.40
C LYS A 138 14.98 -31.60 4.09
N GLU A 139 16.05 -30.83 3.93
CA GLU A 139 17.41 -31.37 3.73
C GLU A 139 17.84 -32.26 4.91
N ASN A 140 17.60 -31.80 6.15
CA ASN A 140 17.89 -32.59 7.35
C ASN A 140 17.07 -33.88 7.40
N VAL A 141 15.78 -33.86 7.04
CA VAL A 141 14.93 -35.06 7.01
C VAL A 141 15.51 -36.08 6.03
N ILE A 142 15.82 -35.67 4.80
CA ILE A 142 16.41 -36.55 3.78
C ILE A 142 17.74 -37.14 4.28
N LYS A 143 18.59 -36.32 4.91
CA LYS A 143 19.86 -36.75 5.49
C LYS A 143 19.64 -37.78 6.60
N TYR A 144 18.74 -37.52 7.53
CA TYR A 144 18.49 -38.42 8.66
C TYR A 144 17.83 -39.73 8.24
N GLU A 145 16.96 -39.71 7.22
CA GLU A 145 16.40 -40.93 6.63
C GLU A 145 17.51 -41.81 6.05
N LYS A 146 18.44 -41.21 5.30
CA LYS A 146 19.59 -41.93 4.73
C LYS A 146 20.52 -42.48 5.83
N GLU A 147 20.87 -41.67 6.83
CA GLU A 147 21.70 -42.11 7.95
C GLU A 147 21.03 -43.24 8.75
N TYR A 148 19.71 -43.19 8.91
CA TYR A 148 18.93 -44.23 9.57
C TYR A 148 18.93 -45.55 8.77
N GLU A 149 18.76 -45.47 7.45
CA GLU A 149 18.82 -46.64 6.57
C GLU A 149 20.21 -47.29 6.59
N GLU A 150 21.27 -46.49 6.48
CA GLU A 150 22.66 -46.95 6.56
C GLU A 150 22.97 -47.60 7.92
N CYS A 151 22.49 -47.01 9.02
CA CYS A 151 22.63 -47.56 10.37
C CYS A 151 21.90 -48.90 10.52
N THR A 152 20.68 -49.00 9.99
CA THR A 152 19.86 -50.22 10.05
C THR A 152 20.50 -51.37 9.27
N ILE A 153 20.98 -51.09 8.06
CA ILE A 153 21.72 -52.07 7.24
C ILE A 153 23.01 -52.49 7.93
N GLY A 154 23.77 -51.53 8.49
CA GLY A 154 25.00 -51.81 9.22
C GLY A 154 24.77 -52.67 10.46
N PHE A 155 23.71 -52.39 11.21
CA PHE A 155 23.28 -53.18 12.37
C PHE A 155 22.96 -54.62 11.97
N GLN A 156 22.16 -54.81 10.91
CA GLN A 156 21.79 -56.15 10.43
C GLN A 156 23.01 -56.94 9.96
N LYS A 157 23.92 -56.32 9.18
CA LYS A 157 25.18 -56.96 8.75
C LYS A 157 26.05 -57.38 9.93
N ASN A 158 26.19 -56.52 10.94
CA ASN A 158 26.98 -56.84 12.13
C ASN A 158 26.37 -57.97 12.95
N LYS A 159 25.03 -58.00 13.08
CA LYS A 159 24.31 -59.09 13.73
C LYS A 159 24.55 -60.42 13.01
N ASP A 160 24.44 -60.44 11.69
CA ASP A 160 24.64 -61.64 10.88
C ASP A 160 26.09 -62.14 10.99
N GLN A 161 27.08 -61.24 10.91
CA GLN A 161 28.49 -61.58 11.13
C GLN A 161 28.78 -62.17 12.51
N LEU A 162 28.13 -61.68 13.56
CA LEU A 162 28.29 -62.23 14.91
C LEU A 162 27.70 -63.64 15.04
N ILE A 163 26.54 -63.88 14.40
CA ILE A 163 25.91 -65.21 14.34
C ILE A 163 26.82 -66.19 13.60
N ASP A 164 27.35 -65.80 12.44
CA ASP A 164 28.27 -66.64 11.64
C ASP A 164 29.57 -66.96 12.39
N ARG A 165 30.15 -65.97 13.07
CA ARG A 165 31.33 -66.19 13.94
C ARG A 165 31.02 -67.15 15.09
N ARG A 166 29.85 -67.06 15.71
CA ARG A 166 29.45 -67.98 16.77
C ARG A 166 29.25 -69.41 16.25
N ASN A 167 28.58 -69.57 15.11
CA ASN A 167 28.33 -70.88 14.50
C ASN A 167 29.65 -71.55 14.07
N SER A 168 30.56 -70.80 13.46
CA SER A 168 31.88 -71.31 13.07
C SER A 168 32.76 -71.68 14.26
N TYR A 169 32.66 -70.96 15.39
CA TYR A 169 33.33 -71.36 16.63
C TYR A 169 32.77 -72.67 17.20
N ASN A 170 31.44 -72.82 17.23
CA ASN A 170 30.79 -74.03 17.75
C ASN A 170 31.06 -75.28 16.88
N ASN A 171 31.14 -75.14 15.56
CA ASN A 171 31.43 -76.25 14.64
C ASN A 171 32.90 -76.72 14.68
N ARG A 172 33.80 -75.99 15.34
CA ARG A 172 35.21 -76.36 15.52
C ARG A 172 35.50 -77.07 16.83
N LYS A 173 34.51 -77.17 17.71
CA LYS A 173 34.55 -77.94 18.97
C LYS A 173 33.93 -79.31 18.77
#